data_AF-A0A7Y3TYM7-F1
#
_entry.id   AF-A0A7Y3TYM7-F1
#
_cell.length_a   1.000
_cell.length_b   1.000
_cell.length_c   1.000
_cell.angle_alpha   90.00
_cell.angle_beta   90.00
_cell.angle_gamma   90.00
#
_symmetry.space_group_name_H-M   'P 1'
#
loop_
_entity.id
_entity.type
_entity.pdbx_description
1 polymer ?
#
loop_
_entity_poly.entity_id
_entity_poly.type
_entity_poly.pdbx_seq_one_letter_code
_entity_poly.pdbx_strand_id
1 'polypeptide(L)'
;MTPPNILAFVALLLPGMVYADTTIYSTLGGGGLWTMPNARMAPAGSLTLGGHYTSPDVHIPLFYQPTEHLELGFRYSQRQPRDGQQRHNYDPQLDIKWRWQEETRYLPAIALGARDIGHNTPFNAEYLVASKRWNAWDVSLGVGWGALGSAGDAEAPFNDLSERWDTRSAPENLQPYEESDWFKGSASLFGGVSYQTPWQPLSLAMEYSGGDTTQWPAGDTREQSSRWQGGMRFALSKPLSVSLGWERGDTLSAGVQYRFDLSQPSASTSTVPPLPSGSLGWDDTARALAHHGQIQVHEVYRSGDSLQLNATYTGQEETASAAYSAANNLLYTHTADDKTPPRQFIYRWEQAGMPLREDVYQRSAIGAAQASSTADTQQRHSLYARAALTPKKACLTIRPVAKTLNGHCARCWSRMPAARPMAIVIAWRPWLKRATS
;
A
#
# COMPACT_ATOMS: atom_id res chain seq x y z
N MET A 1 9.46 56.91 27.99
CA MET A 1 9.19 56.07 26.80
C MET A 1 10.17 54.91 26.84
N THR A 2 9.67 53.74 27.22
CA THR A 2 10.15 52.35 26.95
C THR A 2 9.36 51.45 27.90
N PRO A 3 8.39 50.65 27.44
CA PRO A 3 7.78 49.62 28.27
C PRO A 3 8.64 48.34 28.28
N PRO A 4 8.52 47.51 29.33
CA PRO A 4 9.36 46.35 29.55
C PRO A 4 8.93 45.12 28.74
N ASN A 5 9.94 44.29 28.46
CA ASN A 5 9.85 42.96 27.88
C ASN A 5 8.90 42.04 28.64
N ILE A 6 7.81 41.63 27.99
CA ILE A 6 7.03 40.44 28.33
C ILE A 6 6.61 39.81 27.00
N LEU A 7 7.20 38.66 26.65
CA LEU A 7 6.58 37.56 25.89
C LEU A 7 7.62 36.47 25.68
N ALA A 8 7.97 35.80 26.78
CA ALA A 8 8.43 34.42 26.72
C ALA A 8 7.20 33.56 26.40
N PHE A 9 6.99 33.22 25.13
CA PHE A 9 6.06 32.15 24.79
C PHE A 9 6.77 30.82 25.01
N VAL A 10 6.40 30.19 26.12
CA VAL A 10 6.63 28.78 26.42
C VAL A 10 6.07 27.97 25.26
N ALA A 11 6.94 27.38 24.45
CA ALA A 11 6.58 26.34 23.50
C ALA A 11 6.11 25.13 24.30
N LEU A 12 4.80 25.06 24.53
CA LEU A 12 4.15 23.89 25.10
C LEU A 12 4.43 22.72 24.16
N LEU A 13 5.20 21.76 24.66
CA LEU A 13 5.26 20.40 24.15
C LEU A 13 3.83 19.86 24.09
N LEU A 14 3.25 19.82 22.90
CA LEU A 14 2.06 19.02 22.62
C LEU A 14 2.54 17.64 22.17
N PRO A 15 2.45 16.61 23.03
CA PRO A 15 2.58 15.25 22.56
C PRO A 15 1.31 14.86 21.78
N GLY A 16 1.49 14.39 20.55
CA GLY A 16 0.54 13.49 19.90
C GLY A 16 -0.59 14.14 19.10
N MET A 17 -0.33 14.47 17.84
CA MET A 17 -1.24 14.16 16.74
C MET A 17 -0.40 13.79 15.52
N VAL A 18 0.04 12.52 15.47
CA VAL A 18 0.64 11.93 14.28
C VAL A 18 -0.52 11.54 13.37
N TYR A 19 -0.95 12.45 12.50
CA TYR A 19 -1.61 12.05 11.25
C TYR A 19 -0.50 11.73 10.25
N ALA A 20 0.17 10.59 10.43
CA ALA A 20 1.15 10.11 9.46
C ALA A 20 0.41 9.42 8.31
N ASP A 21 -0.24 10.21 7.48
CA ASP A 21 -0.33 9.86 6.07
C ASP A 21 0.27 11.01 5.28
N THR A 22 1.58 10.94 5.11
CA THR A 22 2.39 12.05 4.58
C THR A 22 2.56 11.98 3.07
N THR A 23 1.78 11.12 2.41
CA THR A 23 1.83 10.96 0.96
C THR A 23 0.94 12.02 0.33
N ILE A 24 1.58 13.00 -0.29
CA ILE A 24 0.89 13.99 -1.10
C ILE A 24 0.76 13.41 -2.50
N TYR A 25 -0.48 13.33 -2.96
CA TYR A 25 -0.81 12.84 -4.28
C TYR A 25 -0.87 14.00 -5.26
N SER A 26 -0.23 13.81 -6.41
CA SER A 26 -0.31 14.76 -7.52
C SER A 26 -1.73 14.85 -8.06
N THR A 27 -2.04 15.94 -8.74
CA THR A 27 -3.26 16.10 -9.54
C THR A 27 -3.36 15.05 -10.65
N LEU A 28 -2.21 14.48 -11.03
CA LEU A 28 -2.07 13.38 -11.96
C LEU A 28 -2.16 11.99 -11.29
N GLY A 29 -2.46 11.91 -10.00
CA GLY A 29 -2.70 10.69 -9.24
C GLY A 29 -1.56 10.27 -8.32
N GLY A 30 -0.47 9.74 -8.88
CA GLY A 30 0.64 9.17 -8.10
C GLY A 30 1.30 10.15 -7.14
N GLY A 31 2.17 9.64 -6.25
CA GLY A 31 2.89 10.47 -5.29
C GLY A 31 3.68 11.58 -6.00
N GLY A 32 3.40 12.84 -5.65
CA GLY A 32 3.92 14.02 -6.33
C GLY A 32 3.59 15.35 -5.63
N LEU A 33 4.09 16.45 -6.16
CA LEU A 33 3.90 17.80 -5.62
C LEU A 33 2.52 18.37 -5.96
N TRP A 34 2.33 19.02 -7.11
CA TRP A 34 1.04 19.38 -7.69
C TRP A 34 0.84 18.57 -8.97
N THR A 35 1.54 18.89 -10.05
CA THR A 35 1.68 18.03 -11.25
C THR A 35 3.07 17.40 -11.35
N MET A 36 4.09 18.01 -10.71
CA MET A 36 5.46 17.52 -10.75
C MET A 36 5.63 16.29 -9.87
N PRO A 37 6.46 15.31 -10.28
CA PRO A 37 6.73 14.15 -9.46
C PRO A 37 7.57 14.51 -8.22
N ASN A 38 7.53 13.66 -7.21
CA ASN A 38 8.41 13.70 -6.05
C ASN A 38 8.93 12.29 -5.72
N ALA A 39 9.83 12.17 -4.75
CA ALA A 39 10.37 10.89 -4.32
C ALA A 39 9.54 10.20 -3.21
N ARG A 40 8.32 10.68 -2.95
CA ARG A 40 7.42 10.11 -1.93
C ARG A 40 6.66 8.93 -2.50
N MET A 41 6.48 7.91 -1.67
CA MET A 41 5.73 6.69 -1.98
C MET A 41 4.58 6.57 -0.99
N ALA A 42 3.46 6.03 -1.45
CA ALA A 42 2.36 5.65 -0.57
C ALA A 42 2.75 4.43 0.29
N PRO A 43 1.98 4.11 1.34
CA PRO A 43 2.08 2.80 2.00
C PRO A 43 1.84 1.65 1.01
N ALA A 44 2.58 0.55 1.14
CA ALA A 44 2.37 -0.64 0.32
C ALA A 44 0.94 -1.16 0.46
N GLY A 45 0.32 -1.58 -0.65
CA GLY A 45 -1.09 -1.94 -0.72
C GLY A 45 -2.04 -0.75 -0.94
N SER A 46 -1.54 0.48 -1.05
CA SER A 46 -2.40 1.63 -1.36
C SER A 46 -2.84 1.62 -2.82
N LEU A 47 -4.15 1.81 -3.03
CA LEU A 47 -4.74 2.07 -4.34
C LEU A 47 -5.40 3.46 -4.30
N THR A 48 -5.06 4.33 -5.24
CA THR A 48 -5.59 5.71 -5.31
C THR A 48 -6.34 5.89 -6.60
N LEU A 49 -7.57 6.41 -6.52
CA LEU A 49 -8.40 6.78 -7.67
C LEU A 49 -8.74 8.26 -7.56
N GLY A 50 -8.71 8.99 -8.66
CA GLY A 50 -9.06 10.41 -8.64
C GLY A 50 -9.70 10.92 -9.92
N GLY A 51 -10.04 12.20 -9.88
CA GLY A 51 -10.44 12.99 -11.02
C GLY A 51 -9.90 14.40 -10.85
N HIS A 52 -9.25 14.92 -11.87
CA HIS A 52 -8.69 16.26 -11.88
C HIS A 52 -9.06 16.98 -13.17
N TYR A 53 -9.46 18.24 -13.05
CA TYR A 53 -9.79 19.09 -14.17
C TYR A 53 -8.90 20.34 -14.15
N THR A 54 -8.30 20.65 -15.29
CA THR A 54 -7.63 21.92 -15.55
C THR A 54 -7.86 22.25 -16.99
N SER A 55 -8.59 23.34 -17.24
CA SER A 55 -9.09 23.62 -18.59
C SER A 55 -8.01 23.48 -19.66
N PRO A 56 -8.27 22.75 -20.76
CA PRO A 56 -9.45 21.94 -21.08
C PRO A 56 -9.23 20.43 -20.81
N ASP A 57 -8.23 20.07 -20.03
CA ASP A 57 -7.83 18.69 -19.78
C ASP A 57 -8.52 18.12 -18.52
N VAL A 58 -8.95 16.87 -18.63
CA VAL A 58 -9.46 16.05 -17.53
C VAL A 58 -8.55 14.84 -17.39
N HIS A 59 -8.11 14.56 -16.17
CA HIS A 59 -7.30 13.39 -15.83
C HIS A 59 -8.06 12.51 -14.85
N ILE A 60 -8.14 11.22 -15.15
CA ILE A 60 -8.71 10.19 -14.28
C ILE A 60 -7.59 9.20 -13.95
N PRO A 61 -6.84 9.43 -12.86
CA PRO A 61 -5.76 8.55 -12.46
C PRO A 61 -6.20 7.40 -11.55
N LEU A 62 -5.55 6.25 -11.74
CA LEU A 62 -5.60 5.06 -10.89
C LEU A 62 -4.16 4.61 -10.59
N PHE A 63 -3.73 4.69 -9.33
CA PHE A 63 -2.36 4.35 -8.93
C PHE A 63 -2.36 3.25 -7.88
N TYR A 64 -1.46 2.28 -8.03
CA TYR A 64 -1.26 1.18 -7.11
C TYR A 64 0.18 1.14 -6.62
N GLN A 65 0.34 0.94 -5.32
CA GLN A 65 1.63 0.86 -4.63
C GLN A 65 1.87 -0.60 -4.17
N PRO A 66 2.33 -1.52 -5.04
CA PRO A 66 2.53 -2.92 -4.67
C PRO A 66 3.58 -3.14 -3.59
N THR A 67 4.63 -2.33 -3.56
CA THR A 67 5.74 -2.43 -2.59
C THR A 67 6.10 -1.04 -2.08
N GLU A 68 6.97 -0.94 -1.08
CA GLU A 68 7.48 0.34 -0.58
C GLU A 68 8.43 1.08 -1.56
N HIS A 69 8.81 0.43 -2.66
CA HIS A 69 9.77 0.94 -3.66
C HIS A 69 9.14 1.20 -5.03
N LEU A 70 8.02 0.54 -5.35
CA LEU A 70 7.43 0.57 -6.69
C LEU A 70 6.01 1.15 -6.65
N GLU A 71 5.76 2.19 -7.43
CA GLU A 71 4.44 2.75 -7.72
C GLU A 71 4.12 2.55 -9.21
N LEU A 72 2.92 2.06 -9.49
CA LEU A 72 2.38 1.83 -10.83
C LEU A 72 1.15 2.71 -11.02
N GLY A 73 1.05 3.38 -12.16
CA GLY A 73 -0.06 4.27 -12.48
C GLY A 73 -0.70 3.93 -13.80
N PHE A 74 -2.01 3.96 -13.85
CA PHE A 74 -2.80 4.04 -15.07
C PHE A 74 -3.56 5.36 -15.04
N ARG A 75 -3.37 6.22 -16.03
CA ARG A 75 -4.08 7.50 -16.11
C ARG A 75 -4.82 7.58 -17.42
N TYR A 76 -6.07 7.99 -17.35
CA TYR A 76 -6.85 8.30 -18.52
C TYR A 76 -6.96 9.81 -18.66
N SER A 77 -6.41 10.36 -19.75
CA SER A 77 -6.45 11.79 -20.02
C SER A 77 -7.41 12.06 -21.17
N GLN A 78 -8.29 13.04 -20.98
CA GLN A 78 -9.24 13.50 -21.99
C GLN A 78 -9.08 15.00 -22.18
N ARG A 79 -9.06 15.42 -23.45
CA ARG A 79 -9.14 16.82 -23.82
C ARG A 79 -10.57 17.20 -24.19
N GLN A 80 -11.09 18.29 -23.61
CA GLN A 80 -12.35 18.86 -24.10
C GLN A 80 -12.14 19.45 -25.50
N PRO A 81 -13.03 19.16 -26.47
CA PRO A 81 -12.91 19.67 -27.81
C PRO A 81 -13.01 21.21 -27.84
N ARG A 82 -12.24 21.85 -28.72
CA ARG A 82 -12.54 23.23 -29.14
C ARG A 82 -13.80 23.21 -30.01
N ASP A 83 -14.60 24.28 -29.93
CA ASP A 83 -15.85 24.43 -30.69
C ASP A 83 -15.66 24.02 -32.17
N GLY A 84 -16.46 23.02 -32.61
CA GLY A 84 -16.47 22.51 -33.98
C GLY A 84 -15.62 21.27 -34.28
N GLN A 85 -14.84 20.75 -33.32
CA GLN A 85 -14.06 19.51 -33.50
C GLN A 85 -14.67 18.33 -32.73
N GLN A 86 -15.07 17.26 -33.43
CA GLN A 86 -15.73 16.08 -32.82
C GLN A 86 -14.78 15.04 -32.20
N ARG A 87 -13.48 15.32 -32.07
CA ARG A 87 -12.54 14.32 -31.58
C ARG A 87 -12.36 14.41 -30.06
N HIS A 88 -13.02 13.50 -29.35
CA HIS A 88 -12.59 13.08 -28.03
C HIS A 88 -11.33 12.22 -28.20
N ASN A 89 -10.15 12.85 -28.10
CA ASN A 89 -8.90 12.10 -28.05
C ASN A 89 -8.70 11.66 -26.60
N TYR A 90 -9.00 10.39 -26.38
CA TYR A 90 -8.74 9.71 -25.12
C TYR A 90 -7.37 9.05 -25.20
N ASP A 91 -6.54 9.29 -24.20
CA ASP A 91 -5.17 8.78 -24.17
C ASP A 91 -4.92 7.99 -22.88
N PRO A 92 -4.92 6.65 -22.93
CA PRO A 92 -4.56 5.81 -21.78
C PRO A 92 -3.05 5.80 -21.59
N GLN A 93 -2.60 6.15 -20.39
CA GLN A 93 -1.19 6.34 -20.07
C GLN A 93 -0.77 5.38 -18.96
N LEU A 94 0.41 4.79 -19.10
CA LEU A 94 1.02 3.91 -18.10
C LEU A 94 2.22 4.61 -17.45
N ASP A 95 2.20 4.74 -16.14
CA ASP A 95 3.23 5.40 -15.36
C ASP A 95 3.93 4.39 -14.44
N ILE A 96 5.24 4.55 -14.25
CA ILE A 96 6.04 3.80 -13.27
C ILE A 96 6.92 4.75 -12.47
N LYS A 97 7.08 4.46 -11.18
CA LYS A 97 8.05 5.14 -10.32
C LYS A 97 8.74 4.12 -9.43
N TRP A 98 10.06 4.17 -9.41
CA TRP A 98 10.91 3.39 -8.54
C TRP A 98 11.67 4.30 -7.58
N ARG A 99 11.40 4.16 -6.28
CA ARG A 99 12.21 4.79 -5.24
C ARG A 99 13.46 3.95 -5.02
N TRP A 100 14.60 4.51 -5.38
CA TRP A 100 15.90 3.86 -5.20
C TRP A 100 16.44 4.05 -3.78
N GLN A 101 16.26 5.24 -3.21
CA GLN A 101 16.78 5.58 -1.89
C GLN A 101 15.65 6.09 -1.00
N GLU A 102 15.54 5.54 0.19
CA GLU A 102 14.69 6.07 1.24
C GLU A 102 15.32 7.31 1.89
N GLU A 103 14.49 8.27 2.28
CA GLU A 103 14.96 9.41 3.05
C GLU A 103 15.54 8.93 4.39
N THR A 104 16.76 9.35 4.69
CA THR A 104 17.36 9.18 6.01
C THR A 104 17.54 10.54 6.66
N ARG A 105 18.15 10.59 7.86
CA ARG A 105 18.53 11.87 8.47
C ARG A 105 19.42 12.72 7.55
N TYR A 106 20.35 12.09 6.84
CA TYR A 106 21.39 12.80 6.06
C TYR A 106 21.13 12.81 4.56
N LEU A 107 20.52 11.76 4.02
CA LEU A 107 20.26 11.62 2.59
C LEU A 107 18.80 11.95 2.27
N PRO A 108 18.51 12.60 1.13
CA PRO A 108 17.14 12.72 0.63
C PRO A 108 16.63 11.37 0.14
N ALA A 109 15.30 11.24 0.02
CA ALA A 109 14.72 10.17 -0.79
C ALA A 109 15.05 10.44 -2.26
N ILE A 110 15.35 9.39 -3.03
CA ILE A 110 15.64 9.50 -4.46
C ILE A 110 14.74 8.51 -5.20
N ALA A 111 14.04 9.02 -6.22
CA ALA A 111 13.21 8.22 -7.10
C ALA A 111 13.47 8.56 -8.55
N LEU A 112 13.34 7.55 -9.40
CA LEU A 112 13.30 7.68 -10.84
C LEU A 112 11.95 7.18 -11.33
N GLY A 113 11.45 7.73 -12.42
CA GLY A 113 10.20 7.28 -12.99
C GLY A 113 10.02 7.68 -14.43
N ALA A 114 9.00 7.09 -15.03
CA ALA A 114 8.56 7.37 -16.37
C ALA A 114 7.03 7.51 -16.39
N ARG A 115 6.53 8.45 -17.20
CA ARG A 115 5.12 8.70 -17.44
C ARG A 115 4.81 8.40 -18.90
N ASP A 116 3.63 7.85 -19.13
CA ASP A 116 3.15 7.42 -20.44
C ASP A 116 4.17 6.53 -21.20
N ILE A 117 4.54 5.42 -20.57
CA ILE A 117 5.43 4.41 -21.14
C ILE A 117 4.70 3.63 -22.22
N GLY A 118 5.39 3.38 -23.33
CA GLY A 118 4.87 2.55 -24.42
C GLY A 118 4.04 3.33 -25.45
N HIS A 119 3.83 4.63 -25.24
CA HIS A 119 3.26 5.52 -26.25
C HIS A 119 4.22 6.67 -26.57
N ASN A 120 4.07 7.20 -27.78
CA ASN A 120 4.83 8.35 -28.25
C ASN A 120 3.92 9.57 -28.30
N THR A 121 3.59 10.09 -27.12
CA THR A 121 2.68 11.23 -26.96
C THR A 121 3.40 12.44 -26.35
N PRO A 122 2.80 13.64 -26.41
CA PRO A 122 3.32 14.84 -25.72
C PRO A 122 3.39 14.71 -24.20
N PHE A 123 2.80 13.66 -23.61
CA PHE A 123 2.80 13.42 -22.15
C PHE A 123 3.93 12.51 -21.70
N ASN A 124 4.64 11.85 -22.63
CA ASN A 124 5.75 11.00 -22.29
C ASN A 124 6.87 11.78 -21.59
N ALA A 125 7.31 11.29 -20.45
CA ALA A 125 8.37 11.94 -19.68
C ALA A 125 9.12 10.96 -18.80
N GLU A 126 10.42 11.17 -18.66
CA GLU A 126 11.28 10.50 -17.71
C GLU A 126 11.77 11.51 -16.66
N TYR A 127 12.05 11.06 -15.44
CA TYR A 127 12.54 11.95 -14.40
C TYR A 127 13.40 11.25 -13.35
N LEU A 128 14.27 12.06 -12.73
CA LEU A 128 14.97 11.76 -11.50
C LEU A 128 14.66 12.87 -10.50
N VAL A 129 14.23 12.50 -9.30
CA VAL A 129 13.81 13.47 -8.28
C VAL A 129 14.34 13.09 -6.91
N ALA A 130 14.76 14.10 -6.16
CA ALA A 130 15.14 14.01 -4.76
C ALA A 130 14.12 14.76 -3.89
N SER A 131 13.71 14.17 -2.77
CA SER A 131 12.82 14.82 -1.80
C SER A 131 13.38 14.76 -0.38
N LYS A 132 13.22 15.85 0.37
CA LYS A 132 13.69 15.97 1.75
C LYS A 132 12.65 16.66 2.61
N ARG A 133 12.35 16.07 3.78
CA ARG A 133 11.41 16.63 4.73
C ARG A 133 12.15 17.35 5.85
N TRP A 134 11.72 18.57 6.10
CA TRP A 134 12.16 19.40 7.23
C TRP A 134 10.95 19.89 8.00
N ASN A 135 10.62 19.18 9.08
CA ASN A 135 9.44 19.45 9.90
C ASN A 135 8.16 19.41 9.05
N ALA A 136 7.43 20.53 8.95
CA ALA A 136 6.21 20.69 8.18
C ALA A 136 6.44 20.91 6.67
N TRP A 137 7.70 21.08 6.25
CA TRP A 137 8.07 21.33 4.87
C TRP A 137 8.58 20.07 4.20
N ASP A 138 8.17 19.84 2.96
CA ASP A 138 8.66 18.77 2.10
C ASP A 138 9.13 19.38 0.79
N VAL A 139 10.45 19.34 0.55
CA VAL A 139 11.08 19.99 -0.60
C VAL A 139 11.47 18.92 -1.60
N SER A 140 11.13 19.13 -2.87
CA SER A 140 11.54 18.25 -3.96
C SER A 140 12.25 19.03 -5.06
N LEU A 141 13.31 18.44 -5.60
CA LEU A 141 14.07 18.98 -6.72
C LEU A 141 14.40 17.81 -7.66
N GLY A 142 14.17 18.00 -8.94
CA GLY A 142 14.39 16.96 -9.93
C GLY A 142 14.77 17.52 -11.29
N VAL A 143 15.17 16.59 -12.14
CA VAL A 143 15.43 16.80 -13.57
C VAL A 143 14.49 15.90 -14.35
N GLY A 144 13.88 16.47 -15.38
CA GLY A 144 12.95 15.77 -16.25
C GLY A 144 13.38 15.83 -17.71
N TRP A 145 12.97 14.83 -18.47
CA TRP A 145 13.09 14.73 -19.93
C TRP A 145 11.69 14.60 -20.55
N GLY A 146 11.59 14.74 -21.87
CA GLY A 146 10.31 14.69 -22.58
C GLY A 146 9.39 15.83 -22.13
N ALA A 147 8.14 15.52 -21.78
CA ALA A 147 7.17 16.53 -21.35
C ALA A 147 7.63 17.33 -20.13
N LEU A 148 8.29 16.69 -19.16
CA LEU A 148 8.83 17.33 -17.95
C LEU A 148 10.12 18.11 -18.19
N GLY A 149 10.80 17.86 -19.33
CA GLY A 149 12.05 18.49 -19.73
C GLY A 149 11.93 19.54 -20.83
N SER A 150 10.72 19.76 -21.34
CA SER A 150 10.48 20.51 -22.57
C SER A 150 10.89 21.98 -22.52
N ALA A 151 11.03 22.59 -21.35
CA ALA A 151 11.58 23.95 -21.26
C ALA A 151 13.08 24.05 -21.62
N GLY A 152 13.82 22.94 -21.57
CA GLY A 152 15.21 22.87 -22.04
C GLY A 152 16.21 23.78 -21.31
N ASP A 153 15.94 24.15 -20.05
CA ASP A 153 16.77 25.08 -19.29
C ASP A 153 17.85 24.41 -18.42
N ALA A 154 17.98 23.09 -18.52
CA ALA A 154 19.10 22.34 -17.97
C ALA A 154 19.93 21.77 -19.13
N GLU A 155 21.24 22.04 -19.15
CA GLU A 155 22.16 21.16 -19.85
C GLU A 155 21.95 19.76 -19.26
N ALA A 156 21.50 18.80 -20.07
CA ALA A 156 21.13 17.51 -19.51
C ALA A 156 22.39 16.94 -18.85
N PRO A 157 22.31 16.44 -17.60
CA PRO A 157 23.48 16.08 -16.80
C PRO A 157 24.37 14.98 -17.41
N PHE A 158 23.92 14.38 -18.52
CA PHE A 158 24.61 13.34 -19.28
C PHE A 158 25.10 13.81 -20.66
N ASN A 159 24.81 15.04 -21.09
CA ASN A 159 25.22 15.56 -22.40
C ASN A 159 26.74 15.68 -22.51
N ASP A 160 27.41 16.08 -21.43
CA ASP A 160 28.88 16.12 -21.36
C ASP A 160 29.55 14.74 -21.44
N LEU A 161 28.79 13.66 -21.23
CA LEU A 161 29.37 12.31 -21.24
C LEU A 161 29.51 11.77 -22.66
N SER A 162 28.63 12.12 -23.62
CA SER A 162 28.69 11.78 -25.05
C SER A 162 27.50 12.31 -25.86
N GLU A 163 27.74 12.59 -27.15
CA GLU A 163 26.75 13.07 -28.13
C GLU A 163 25.50 12.17 -28.29
N ARG A 164 25.57 10.90 -27.89
CA ARG A 164 24.42 9.95 -28.01
C ARG A 164 23.27 10.26 -27.05
N TRP A 165 23.49 11.15 -26.08
CA TRP A 165 22.48 11.60 -25.11
C TRP A 165 21.76 12.90 -25.55
N ASP A 166 22.32 13.61 -26.54
CA ASP A 166 21.78 14.88 -27.04
C ASP A 166 20.51 14.72 -27.89
N THR A 167 20.43 13.63 -28.66
CA THR A 167 19.33 13.41 -29.61
C THR A 167 18.39 12.32 -29.13
N ARG A 168 17.12 12.69 -28.94
CA ARG A 168 16.00 11.76 -28.87
C ARG A 168 15.48 11.53 -30.29
N SER A 169 15.27 10.28 -30.69
CA SER A 169 14.76 9.95 -32.02
C SER A 169 13.43 10.67 -32.25
N ALA A 170 13.33 11.45 -33.34
CA ALA A 170 12.08 12.11 -33.69
C ALA A 170 10.99 11.06 -33.99
N PRO A 171 9.72 11.30 -33.63
CA PRO A 171 8.63 10.37 -33.91
C PRO A 171 8.45 10.12 -35.41
N GLU A 172 9.10 9.11 -35.98
CA GLU A 172 8.66 8.54 -37.24
C GLU A 172 7.59 7.50 -36.94
N ASN A 173 6.35 7.79 -37.35
CA ASN A 173 5.25 6.82 -37.52
C ASN A 173 4.57 6.26 -36.24
N LEU A 174 4.44 7.05 -35.16
CA LEU A 174 3.70 6.64 -33.94
C LEU A 174 4.23 5.33 -33.30
N GLN A 175 5.46 4.93 -33.60
CA GLN A 175 6.10 3.76 -33.00
C GLN A 175 6.35 4.03 -31.50
N PRO A 176 6.17 3.03 -30.62
CA PRO A 176 6.62 3.11 -29.23
C PRO A 176 8.11 3.45 -29.17
N TYR A 177 8.53 4.28 -28.20
CA TYR A 177 9.94 4.54 -27.96
C TYR A 177 10.70 3.23 -27.72
N GLU A 178 11.84 3.05 -28.38
CA GLU A 178 12.77 1.98 -28.05
C GLU A 178 13.40 2.28 -26.67
N GLU A 179 13.78 1.24 -25.92
CA GLU A 179 14.49 1.39 -24.62
C GLU A 179 15.76 2.26 -24.74
N SER A 180 16.29 2.38 -25.96
CA SER A 180 17.45 3.19 -26.33
C SER A 180 17.20 4.71 -26.30
N ASP A 181 15.94 5.18 -26.22
CA ASP A 181 15.57 6.61 -26.23
C ASP A 181 15.31 7.21 -24.84
N TRP A 182 15.35 6.39 -23.77
CA TRP A 182 15.05 6.85 -22.41
C TRP A 182 16.15 7.76 -21.86
N PHE A 183 15.76 8.82 -21.14
CA PHE A 183 16.65 9.81 -20.51
C PHE A 183 17.58 10.54 -21.51
N LYS A 184 17.04 10.91 -22.67
CA LYS A 184 17.76 11.63 -23.74
C LYS A 184 16.99 12.85 -24.22
N GLY A 185 17.71 13.77 -24.86
CA GLY A 185 17.15 15.02 -25.39
C GLY A 185 17.03 16.13 -24.34
N SER A 186 16.25 17.17 -24.64
CA SER A 186 16.08 18.35 -23.79
C SER A 186 15.67 17.96 -22.36
N ALA A 187 16.41 18.50 -21.40
CA ALA A 187 16.15 18.34 -19.99
C ALA A 187 15.82 19.68 -19.33
N SER A 188 15.06 19.64 -18.26
CA SER A 188 14.72 20.82 -17.47
C SER A 188 14.68 20.49 -15.99
N LEU A 189 15.04 21.48 -15.17
CA LEU A 189 14.88 21.40 -13.73
C LEU A 189 13.42 21.67 -13.35
N PHE A 190 12.89 20.82 -12.49
CA PHE A 190 11.61 21.06 -11.82
C PHE A 190 11.78 20.92 -10.32
N GLY A 191 10.87 21.50 -9.56
CA GLY A 191 10.93 21.36 -8.11
C GLY A 191 9.84 22.12 -7.42
N GLY A 192 9.83 22.05 -6.11
CA GLY A 192 8.81 22.75 -5.33
C GLY A 192 8.82 22.33 -3.89
N VAL A 193 7.86 22.90 -3.16
CA VAL A 193 7.68 22.70 -1.75
C VAL A 193 6.23 22.34 -1.47
N SER A 194 6.04 21.40 -0.55
CA SER A 194 4.76 21.25 0.13
C SER A 194 4.90 21.63 1.59
N TYR A 195 3.86 22.26 2.11
CA TYR A 195 3.77 22.70 3.49
C TYR A 195 2.52 22.13 4.13
N GLN A 196 2.71 21.32 5.18
CA GLN A 196 1.62 20.88 6.03
C GLN A 196 1.29 21.98 7.02
N THR A 197 0.08 22.54 6.94
CA THR A 197 -0.32 23.59 7.87
C THR A 197 -0.57 22.99 9.26
N PRO A 198 -0.53 23.79 10.34
CA PRO A 198 -0.92 23.34 11.68
C PRO A 198 -2.35 22.79 11.73
N TRP A 199 -3.23 23.25 10.82
CA TRP A 199 -4.54 22.66 10.60
C TRP A 199 -4.39 21.41 9.74
N GLN A 200 -4.31 20.25 10.39
CA GLN A 200 -4.01 18.94 9.78
C GLN A 200 -4.77 18.63 8.46
N PRO A 201 -6.05 18.99 8.29
CA PRO A 201 -6.76 18.75 7.04
C PRO A 201 -6.22 19.55 5.83
N LEU A 202 -5.49 20.64 6.04
CA LEU A 202 -5.05 21.56 4.99
C LEU A 202 -3.54 21.44 4.75
N SER A 203 -3.17 21.15 3.51
CA SER A 203 -1.79 21.27 3.02
C SER A 203 -1.71 22.17 1.80
N LEU A 204 -0.55 22.81 1.64
CA LEU A 204 -0.25 23.71 0.53
C LEU A 204 0.87 23.12 -0.31
N ALA A 205 0.86 23.41 -1.60
CA ALA A 205 1.94 23.06 -2.51
C ALA A 205 2.21 24.20 -3.48
N MET A 206 3.48 24.43 -3.75
CA MET A 206 3.95 25.33 -4.79
C MET A 206 5.09 24.66 -5.53
N GLU A 207 5.01 24.66 -6.85
CA GLU A 207 5.99 24.01 -7.71
C GLU A 207 6.34 24.89 -8.92
N TYR A 208 7.51 24.61 -9.44
CA TYR A 208 8.05 25.11 -10.68
C TYR A 208 8.14 23.95 -11.66
N SER A 209 7.43 24.09 -12.77
CA SER A 209 7.38 23.09 -13.83
C SER A 209 8.61 23.20 -14.74
N GLY A 210 9.25 22.06 -15.02
CA GLY A 210 10.24 21.96 -16.10
C GLY A 210 9.60 21.80 -17.49
N GLY A 211 8.28 21.60 -17.54
CA GLY A 211 7.52 21.51 -18.78
C GLY A 211 7.16 22.88 -19.36
N ASP A 212 7.26 22.98 -20.68
CA ASP A 212 6.79 24.10 -21.47
C ASP A 212 5.71 23.62 -22.45
N THR A 213 4.46 23.84 -22.06
CA THR A 213 3.29 23.45 -22.84
C THR A 213 3.10 24.30 -24.11
N THR A 214 3.89 25.37 -24.29
CA THR A 214 3.95 26.14 -25.54
C THR A 214 4.74 25.41 -26.64
N GLN A 215 5.56 24.41 -26.26
CA GLN A 215 6.38 23.62 -27.19
C GLN A 215 5.72 22.30 -27.60
N TRP A 216 4.49 22.06 -27.15
CA TRP A 216 3.73 20.87 -27.56
C TRP A 216 3.36 20.92 -29.05
N PRO A 217 3.15 19.75 -29.70
CA PRO A 217 2.85 19.69 -31.13
C PRO A 217 1.70 20.60 -31.55
N ALA A 218 1.73 21.07 -32.81
CA ALA A 218 0.72 21.96 -33.35
C ALA A 218 -0.70 21.36 -33.21
N GLY A 219 -1.59 22.10 -32.53
CA GLY A 219 -2.94 21.63 -32.16
C GLY A 219 -3.10 21.27 -30.67
N ASP A 220 -1.98 21.00 -30.00
CA ASP A 220 -1.89 20.60 -28.59
C ASP A 220 -1.24 21.67 -27.70
N THR A 221 -0.63 22.69 -28.33
CA THR A 221 -0.02 23.84 -27.66
C THR A 221 -0.96 24.53 -26.67
N ARG A 222 -0.46 24.84 -25.48
CA ARG A 222 -1.18 25.61 -24.46
C ARG A 222 -0.52 26.96 -24.26
N GLU A 223 -1.35 27.96 -24.01
CA GLU A 223 -0.86 29.18 -23.40
C GLU A 223 -0.38 28.87 -21.99
N GLN A 224 0.83 29.34 -21.69
CA GLN A 224 1.47 29.17 -20.41
C GLN A 224 2.11 30.51 -20.05
N SER A 225 1.43 31.27 -19.21
CA SER A 225 1.89 32.58 -18.76
C SER A 225 2.98 32.47 -17.69
N SER A 226 3.04 31.35 -16.98
CA SER A 226 4.07 31.05 -15.98
C SER A 226 4.32 29.55 -15.82
N ARG A 227 5.56 29.21 -15.44
CA ARG A 227 5.98 27.86 -15.01
C ARG A 227 5.69 27.56 -13.53
N TRP A 228 5.28 28.59 -12.78
CA TRP A 228 4.88 28.44 -11.39
C TRP A 228 3.42 28.03 -11.29
N GLN A 229 3.17 27.01 -10.48
CA GLN A 229 1.85 26.48 -10.22
C GLN A 229 1.75 25.94 -8.80
N GLY A 230 0.54 25.68 -8.33
CA GLY A 230 0.34 25.27 -6.95
C GLY A 230 -1.10 25.37 -6.51
N GLY A 231 -1.33 25.09 -5.24
CA GLY A 231 -2.66 25.07 -4.69
C GLY A 231 -2.72 24.52 -3.29
N MET A 232 -3.95 24.28 -2.87
CA MET A 232 -4.29 23.73 -1.58
C MET A 232 -4.96 22.37 -1.75
N ARG A 233 -4.71 21.50 -0.78
CA ARG A 233 -5.38 20.21 -0.62
C ARG A 233 -6.08 20.17 0.71
N PHE A 234 -7.30 19.68 0.70
CA PHE A 234 -8.16 19.57 1.85
C PHE A 234 -8.61 18.14 2.05
N ALA A 235 -8.18 17.51 3.14
CA ALA A 235 -8.60 16.17 3.53
C ALA A 235 -10.01 16.23 4.16
N LEU A 236 -11.02 15.77 3.42
CA LEU A 236 -12.39 15.65 3.90
C LEU A 236 -12.54 14.48 4.88
N SER A 237 -11.77 13.41 4.67
CA SER A 237 -11.63 12.28 5.58
C SER A 237 -10.28 11.60 5.34
N LYS A 238 -9.97 10.51 6.06
CA LYS A 238 -8.73 9.75 5.86
C LYS A 238 -8.53 9.28 4.40
N PRO A 239 -9.54 8.70 3.71
CA PRO A 239 -9.37 8.29 2.31
C PRO A 239 -9.70 9.38 1.29
N LEU A 240 -10.50 10.40 1.64
CA LEU A 240 -11.04 11.36 0.67
C LEU A 240 -10.40 12.74 0.82
N SER A 241 -9.85 13.27 -0.27
CA SER A 241 -9.32 14.63 -0.35
C SER A 241 -9.82 15.37 -1.58
N VAL A 242 -9.85 16.69 -1.48
CA VAL A 242 -10.14 17.60 -2.60
C VAL A 242 -8.99 18.59 -2.76
N SER A 243 -8.78 19.05 -3.98
CA SER A 243 -7.70 19.98 -4.32
C SER A 243 -8.23 21.14 -5.14
N LEU A 244 -7.71 22.34 -4.87
CA LEU A 244 -7.98 23.56 -5.63
C LEU A 244 -6.67 24.33 -5.80
N GLY A 245 -6.40 24.79 -7.02
CA GLY A 245 -5.14 25.46 -7.33
C GLY A 245 -5.16 26.12 -8.68
N TRP A 246 -3.98 26.43 -9.18
CA TRP A 246 -3.76 26.97 -10.51
C TRP A 246 -2.59 26.26 -11.18
N GLU A 247 -2.66 26.15 -12.49
CA GLU A 247 -1.63 25.58 -13.36
C GLU A 247 -1.36 26.54 -14.52
N ARG A 248 -0.17 26.44 -15.13
CA ARG A 248 0.26 27.26 -16.28
C ARG A 248 0.14 28.78 -16.08
N GLY A 249 0.20 29.24 -14.84
CA GLY A 249 0.20 30.65 -14.43
C GLY A 249 -1.17 31.23 -14.08
N ASP A 250 -2.22 30.89 -14.82
CA ASP A 250 -3.54 31.51 -14.67
C ASP A 250 -4.73 30.53 -14.78
N THR A 251 -4.48 29.25 -15.07
CA THR A 251 -5.57 28.31 -15.28
C THR A 251 -5.99 27.68 -13.96
N LEU A 252 -7.26 27.86 -13.59
CA LEU A 252 -7.83 27.20 -12.41
C LEU A 252 -7.85 25.67 -12.57
N SER A 253 -7.44 24.98 -11.51
CA SER A 253 -7.38 23.52 -11.42
C SER A 253 -8.14 23.03 -10.19
N ALA A 254 -8.91 21.95 -10.33
CA ALA A 254 -9.61 21.34 -9.21
C ALA A 254 -9.66 19.82 -9.33
N GLY A 255 -9.67 19.11 -8.20
CA GLY A 255 -9.72 17.66 -8.21
C GLY A 255 -10.23 17.02 -6.94
N VAL A 256 -10.47 15.73 -7.04
CA VAL A 256 -10.88 14.83 -5.95
C VAL A 256 -10.06 13.56 -6.02
N GLN A 257 -9.67 13.03 -4.87
CA GLN A 257 -8.91 11.80 -4.78
C GLN A 257 -9.40 10.95 -3.63
N TYR A 258 -9.52 9.65 -3.89
CA TYR A 258 -9.90 8.63 -2.92
C TYR A 258 -8.81 7.56 -2.82
N ARG A 259 -8.37 7.27 -1.60
CA ARG A 259 -7.38 6.25 -1.28
C ARG A 259 -8.03 5.04 -0.63
N PHE A 260 -7.83 3.88 -1.23
CA PHE A 260 -8.13 2.57 -0.69
C PHE A 260 -6.85 1.96 -0.10
N ASP A 261 -7.00 1.27 1.03
CA ASP A 261 -5.95 0.46 1.62
C ASP A 261 -6.29 -1.01 1.37
N LEU A 262 -5.56 -1.66 0.45
CA LEU A 262 -5.74 -3.08 0.12
C LEU A 262 -4.90 -3.99 1.01
N SER A 263 -4.03 -3.42 1.87
CA SER A 263 -3.26 -4.19 2.86
C SER A 263 -4.11 -4.54 4.08
N GLN A 264 -5.14 -3.74 4.35
CA GLN A 264 -6.14 -4.08 5.34
C GLN A 264 -7.12 -5.08 4.70
N PRO A 265 -7.27 -6.30 5.24
CA PRO A 265 -8.36 -7.15 4.83
C PRO A 265 -9.63 -6.33 5.02
N SER A 266 -10.43 -6.19 3.95
CA SER A 266 -11.73 -5.51 3.99
C SER A 266 -12.34 -5.80 5.33
N ALA A 267 -12.60 -4.75 6.11
CA ALA A 267 -13.36 -4.89 7.34
C ALA A 267 -14.72 -5.45 6.91
N SER A 268 -14.79 -6.77 6.80
CA SER A 268 -15.96 -7.54 7.13
C SER A 268 -16.39 -6.90 8.43
N THR A 269 -17.45 -6.10 8.36
CA THR A 269 -18.29 -5.81 9.51
C THR A 269 -18.67 -7.18 10.01
N SER A 270 -17.79 -7.73 10.85
CA SER A 270 -18.00 -8.96 11.56
C SER A 270 -19.07 -8.57 12.54
N THR A 271 -20.32 -8.65 12.09
CA THR A 271 -21.47 -8.83 12.95
C THR A 271 -21.30 -10.23 13.55
N VAL A 272 -20.27 -10.41 14.37
CA VAL A 272 -20.26 -11.48 15.36
C VAL A 272 -21.49 -11.19 16.19
N PRO A 273 -22.56 -12.01 16.12
CA PRO A 273 -23.72 -11.78 16.95
C PRO A 273 -23.23 -11.79 18.42
N PRO A 274 -23.70 -10.86 19.28
CA PRO A 274 -23.29 -10.84 20.67
C PRO A 274 -23.55 -12.23 21.27
N LEU A 275 -22.50 -12.84 21.80
CA LEU A 275 -22.60 -14.15 22.42
C LEU A 275 -23.43 -14.04 23.70
N PRO A 276 -24.29 -15.03 24.01
CA PRO A 276 -25.04 -15.05 25.24
C PRO A 276 -24.09 -15.08 26.44
N SER A 277 -24.31 -14.19 27.40
CA SER A 277 -23.58 -14.13 28.67
C SER A 277 -23.91 -15.36 29.52
N GLY A 278 -22.94 -16.24 29.71
CA GLY A 278 -22.97 -17.42 30.57
C GLY A 278 -21.63 -18.13 30.50
N SER A 279 -21.21 -18.82 31.57
CA SER A 279 -19.92 -19.49 31.66
C SER A 279 -19.76 -20.55 30.58
N LEU A 280 -19.22 -20.16 29.43
CA LEU A 280 -18.90 -21.05 28.32
C LEU A 280 -17.79 -21.99 28.81
N GLY A 281 -18.02 -23.30 28.81
CA GLY A 281 -16.92 -24.25 28.99
C GLY A 281 -15.94 -24.15 27.81
N TRP A 282 -14.75 -24.76 27.93
CA TRP A 282 -13.83 -24.90 26.79
C TRP A 282 -14.49 -25.64 25.62
N ASP A 283 -15.46 -26.52 25.89
CA ASP A 283 -16.25 -27.23 24.87
C ASP A 283 -17.23 -26.31 24.13
N ASP A 284 -17.81 -25.31 24.80
CA ASP A 284 -18.67 -24.31 24.16
C ASP A 284 -17.81 -23.31 23.36
N THR A 285 -16.67 -22.92 23.92
CA THR A 285 -15.67 -22.06 23.26
C THR A 285 -15.15 -22.72 21.99
N ALA A 286 -14.77 -24.00 22.05
CA ALA A 286 -14.33 -24.76 20.88
C ALA A 286 -15.43 -24.89 19.81
N ARG A 287 -16.69 -25.10 20.22
CA ARG A 287 -17.84 -25.12 19.29
C ARG A 287 -18.08 -23.75 18.65
N ALA A 288 -17.98 -22.67 19.40
CA ALA A 288 -18.09 -21.31 18.87
C ALA A 288 -16.97 -20.99 17.87
N LEU A 289 -15.73 -21.39 18.16
CA LEU A 289 -14.59 -21.26 17.25
C LEU A 289 -14.78 -22.09 15.97
N ALA A 290 -15.30 -23.31 16.08
CA ALA A 290 -15.58 -24.14 14.91
C ALA A 290 -16.69 -23.56 14.04
N HIS A 291 -17.78 -23.07 14.65
CA HIS A 291 -18.97 -22.60 13.94
C HIS A 291 -18.79 -21.20 13.35
N HIS A 292 -18.22 -20.26 14.11
CA HIS A 292 -18.09 -18.85 13.71
C HIS A 292 -16.70 -18.51 13.17
N GLY A 293 -15.66 -19.15 13.69
CA GLY A 293 -14.28 -18.90 13.30
C GLY A 293 -13.73 -19.87 12.25
N GLN A 294 -14.45 -20.94 11.90
CA GLN A 294 -13.92 -22.02 11.04
C GLN A 294 -12.59 -22.60 11.57
N ILE A 295 -12.39 -22.54 12.89
CA ILE A 295 -11.20 -23.01 13.59
C ILE A 295 -11.60 -24.26 14.37
N GLN A 296 -11.16 -25.42 13.90
CA GLN A 296 -11.34 -26.68 14.62
C GLN A 296 -10.25 -26.80 15.68
N VAL A 297 -10.60 -26.52 16.93
CA VAL A 297 -9.69 -26.68 18.07
C VAL A 297 -9.59 -28.16 18.43
N HIS A 298 -8.38 -28.69 18.43
CA HIS A 298 -8.09 -30.06 18.86
C HIS A 298 -7.74 -30.10 20.33
N GLU A 299 -6.90 -29.17 20.78
CA GLU A 299 -6.40 -29.12 22.15
C GLU A 299 -6.17 -27.68 22.61
N VAL A 300 -6.35 -27.43 23.91
CA VAL A 300 -6.07 -26.15 24.57
C VAL A 300 -5.13 -26.39 25.74
N TYR A 301 -4.05 -25.61 25.79
CA TYR A 301 -3.02 -25.69 26.82
C TYR A 301 -2.83 -24.35 27.49
N ARG A 302 -2.68 -24.36 28.81
CA ARG A 302 -2.17 -23.19 29.55
C ARG A 302 -0.73 -23.44 29.95
N SER A 303 0.15 -22.52 29.54
CA SER A 303 1.58 -22.57 29.83
C SER A 303 2.04 -21.23 30.39
N GLY A 304 2.13 -21.14 31.72
CA GLY A 304 2.42 -19.90 32.43
C GLY A 304 1.42 -18.79 32.06
N ASP A 305 1.94 -17.68 31.55
CA ASP A 305 1.16 -16.51 31.11
C ASP A 305 0.60 -16.66 29.69
N SER A 306 0.72 -17.82 29.05
CA SER A 306 0.26 -18.05 27.68
C SER A 306 -0.86 -19.08 27.63
N LEU A 307 -1.83 -18.83 26.76
CA LEU A 307 -2.85 -19.80 26.39
C LEU A 307 -2.62 -20.22 24.94
N GLN A 308 -2.34 -21.51 24.74
CA GLN A 308 -2.06 -22.10 23.45
C GLN A 308 -3.24 -22.95 22.96
N LEU A 309 -3.60 -22.82 21.69
CA LEU A 309 -4.61 -23.60 21.00
C LEU A 309 -3.95 -24.36 19.85
N ASN A 310 -4.04 -25.69 19.87
CA ASN A 310 -3.71 -26.52 18.72
C ASN A 310 -4.97 -26.66 17.88
N ALA A 311 -4.94 -26.20 16.64
CA ALA A 311 -6.14 -26.12 15.82
C ALA A 311 -5.84 -26.31 14.33
N THR A 312 -6.88 -26.69 13.58
CA THR A 312 -6.87 -26.66 12.11
C THR A 312 -7.82 -25.57 11.64
N TYR A 313 -7.32 -24.69 10.76
CA TYR A 313 -8.17 -23.73 10.07
C TYR A 313 -8.82 -24.40 8.86
N THR A 314 -10.15 -24.39 8.79
CA THR A 314 -10.92 -25.04 7.72
C THR A 314 -11.59 -24.04 6.78
N GLY A 315 -11.32 -22.74 6.95
CA GLY A 315 -11.84 -21.67 6.11
C GLY A 315 -11.01 -21.41 4.86
N GLN A 316 -11.44 -20.43 4.05
CA GLN A 316 -10.65 -19.91 2.94
C GLN A 316 -9.60 -18.92 3.45
N GLU A 317 -8.48 -18.77 2.75
CA GLU A 317 -7.39 -17.87 3.17
C GLU A 317 -7.88 -16.42 3.30
N GLU A 318 -8.76 -15.98 2.40
CA GLU A 318 -9.39 -14.65 2.38
C GLU A 318 -10.22 -14.34 3.64
N THR A 319 -10.75 -15.37 4.32
CA THR A 319 -11.58 -15.20 5.53
C THR A 319 -10.78 -15.37 6.83
N ALA A 320 -9.48 -15.67 6.74
CA ALA A 320 -8.66 -16.02 7.90
C ALA A 320 -8.55 -14.88 8.92
N SER A 321 -8.41 -13.63 8.45
CA SER A 321 -8.31 -12.47 9.35
C SER A 321 -9.59 -12.24 10.18
N ALA A 322 -10.77 -12.39 9.55
CA ALA A 322 -12.05 -12.26 10.24
C ALA A 322 -12.25 -13.40 11.26
N ALA A 323 -11.87 -14.62 10.88
CA ALA A 323 -11.88 -15.78 11.76
C ALA A 323 -10.98 -15.59 12.99
N TYR A 324 -9.75 -15.10 12.80
CA TYR A 324 -8.82 -14.82 13.91
C TYR A 324 -9.32 -13.70 14.82
N SER A 325 -9.94 -12.67 14.27
CA SER A 325 -10.52 -11.57 15.05
C SER A 325 -11.67 -12.06 15.95
N ALA A 326 -12.60 -12.87 15.39
CA ALA A 326 -13.67 -13.47 16.17
C ALA A 326 -13.13 -14.41 17.26
N ALA A 327 -12.11 -15.22 16.92
CA ALA A 327 -11.47 -16.13 17.87
C ALA A 327 -10.77 -15.39 19.02
N ASN A 328 -10.02 -14.33 18.69
CA ASN A 328 -9.32 -13.50 19.68
C ASN A 328 -10.30 -12.83 20.65
N ASN A 329 -11.43 -12.31 20.15
CA ASN A 329 -12.47 -11.71 20.98
C ASN A 329 -13.14 -12.73 21.92
N LEU A 330 -13.38 -13.94 21.42
CA LEU A 330 -13.92 -15.04 22.23
C LEU A 330 -12.95 -15.41 23.37
N LEU A 331 -11.66 -15.61 23.06
CA LEU A 331 -10.65 -15.96 24.05
C LEU A 331 -10.43 -14.83 25.07
N TYR A 332 -10.43 -13.57 24.60
CA TYR A 332 -10.31 -12.41 25.46
C TYR A 332 -11.44 -12.35 26.50
N THR A 333 -12.68 -12.56 26.03
CA THR A 333 -13.88 -12.56 26.88
C THR A 333 -13.90 -13.77 27.82
N HIS A 334 -13.62 -14.96 27.32
CA HIS A 334 -13.62 -16.19 28.11
C HIS A 334 -12.58 -16.16 29.24
N THR A 335 -11.45 -15.50 29.02
CA THR A 335 -10.37 -15.36 30.01
C THR A 335 -10.41 -14.05 30.81
N ALA A 336 -11.46 -13.24 30.67
CA ALA A 336 -11.57 -11.95 31.33
C ALA A 336 -11.68 -12.07 32.86
N ASP A 337 -12.41 -13.09 33.34
CA ASP A 337 -12.65 -13.34 34.76
C ASP A 337 -11.63 -14.31 35.40
N ASP A 338 -10.61 -14.71 34.64
CA ASP A 338 -9.50 -15.51 35.18
C ASP A 338 -8.80 -14.74 36.30
N LYS A 339 -8.46 -15.41 37.41
CA LYS A 339 -7.64 -14.80 38.49
C LYS A 339 -6.30 -14.26 37.98
N THR A 340 -5.76 -14.87 36.93
CA THR A 340 -4.49 -14.48 36.28
C THR A 340 -4.65 -14.61 34.76
N PRO A 341 -5.25 -13.63 34.07
CA PRO A 341 -5.51 -13.72 32.62
C PRO A 341 -4.21 -13.92 31.83
N PRO A 342 -4.23 -14.70 30.73
CA PRO A 342 -3.04 -14.91 29.92
C PRO A 342 -2.59 -13.59 29.28
N ARG A 343 -1.28 -13.36 29.19
CA ARG A 343 -0.70 -12.21 28.49
C ARG A 343 -0.80 -12.35 26.97
N GLN A 344 -0.79 -13.58 26.46
CA GLN A 344 -0.81 -13.85 25.03
C GLN A 344 -1.59 -15.12 24.68
N PHE A 345 -2.17 -15.11 23.48
CA PHE A 345 -2.80 -16.26 22.83
C PHE A 345 -1.86 -16.80 21.75
N ILE A 346 -1.66 -18.11 21.72
CA ILE A 346 -0.79 -18.79 20.77
C ILE A 346 -1.64 -19.77 19.96
N TYR A 347 -1.76 -19.57 18.65
CA TYR A 347 -2.41 -20.51 17.76
C TYR A 347 -1.36 -21.37 17.08
N ARG A 348 -1.38 -22.67 17.33
CA ARG A 348 -0.54 -23.66 16.67
C ARG A 348 -1.38 -24.37 15.63
N TRP A 349 -1.12 -24.05 14.37
CA TRP A 349 -1.84 -24.60 13.23
C TRP A 349 -1.30 -25.97 12.88
N GLU A 350 -2.20 -26.95 12.79
CA GLU A 350 -1.86 -28.33 12.49
C GLU A 350 -2.57 -28.82 11.24
N GLN A 351 -1.85 -29.59 10.43
CA GLN A 351 -2.40 -30.35 9.31
C GLN A 351 -1.90 -31.79 9.39
N ALA A 352 -2.82 -32.75 9.35
CA ALA A 352 -2.50 -34.17 9.53
C ALA A 352 -1.68 -34.48 10.81
N GLY A 353 -1.92 -33.72 11.89
CA GLY A 353 -1.22 -33.88 13.17
C GLY A 353 0.21 -33.33 13.21
N MET A 354 0.65 -32.62 12.15
CA MET A 354 1.94 -31.93 12.14
C MET A 354 1.75 -30.41 12.34
N PRO A 355 2.51 -29.77 13.23
CA PRO A 355 2.51 -28.32 13.36
C PRO A 355 3.11 -27.66 12.12
N LEU A 356 2.37 -26.71 11.53
CA LEU A 356 2.79 -25.96 10.36
C LEU A 356 3.30 -24.56 10.73
N ARG A 357 2.58 -23.88 11.62
CA ARG A 357 2.81 -22.47 11.96
C ARG A 357 2.33 -22.17 13.38
N GLU A 358 3.04 -21.30 14.08
CA GLU A 358 2.60 -20.70 15.34
C GLU A 358 2.38 -19.19 15.16
N ASP A 359 1.18 -18.73 15.50
CA ASP A 359 0.81 -17.31 15.49
C ASP A 359 0.59 -16.83 16.94
N VAL A 360 1.22 -15.71 17.31
CA VAL A 360 1.18 -15.17 18.67
C VAL A 360 0.50 -13.81 18.69
N TYR A 361 -0.51 -13.69 19.55
CA TYR A 361 -1.31 -12.48 19.74
C TYR A 361 -1.20 -11.98 21.18
N GLN A 362 -0.86 -10.70 21.35
CA GLN A 362 -0.81 -10.06 22.67
C GLN A 362 -2.22 -9.72 23.14
N ARG A 363 -2.60 -10.15 24.35
CA ARG A 363 -3.94 -9.91 24.91
C ARG A 363 -4.21 -8.42 25.09
N SER A 364 -3.19 -7.63 25.44
CA SER A 364 -3.30 -6.16 25.58
C SER A 364 -3.64 -5.48 24.26
N ALA A 365 -3.08 -5.94 23.14
CA ALA A 365 -3.37 -5.40 21.81
C ALA A 365 -4.83 -5.68 21.40
N ILE A 366 -5.35 -6.87 21.72
CA ILE A 366 -6.76 -7.23 21.49
C ILE A 366 -7.69 -6.32 22.30
N GLY A 367 -7.39 -6.11 23.59
CA GLY A 367 -8.17 -5.20 24.43
C GLY A 367 -8.16 -3.75 23.93
N ALA A 368 -7.03 -3.27 23.41
CA ALA A 368 -6.93 -1.95 22.79
C ALA A 368 -7.74 -1.84 21.49
N ALA A 369 -7.73 -2.88 20.65
CA ALA A 369 -8.51 -2.95 19.41
C ALA A 369 -10.03 -3.02 19.67
N GLN A 370 -10.46 -3.62 20.79
CA GLN A 370 -11.87 -3.58 21.21
C GLN A 370 -12.31 -2.18 21.66
N ALA A 371 -11.40 -1.38 22.22
CA ALA A 371 -11.69 -0.03 22.69
C ALA A 371 -11.60 1.03 21.57
N SER A 372 -10.95 0.72 20.44
CA SER A 372 -10.73 1.69 19.36
C SER A 372 -10.47 1.02 18.01
N SER A 373 -11.18 1.46 16.97
CA SER A 373 -10.99 1.04 15.58
C SER A 373 -9.68 1.53 14.94
N THR A 374 -8.88 2.35 15.66
CA THR A 374 -7.57 2.82 15.19
C THR A 374 -6.38 2.06 15.79
N ALA A 375 -6.62 1.14 16.74
CA ALA A 375 -5.57 0.34 17.36
C ALA A 375 -5.33 -0.94 16.55
N ASP A 376 -4.15 -1.02 15.92
CA ASP A 376 -3.73 -2.20 15.17
C ASP A 376 -3.29 -3.34 16.11
N THR A 377 -3.62 -4.58 15.74
CA THR A 377 -3.16 -5.76 16.47
C THR A 377 -1.85 -6.23 15.87
N GLN A 378 -0.72 -5.94 16.54
CA GLN A 378 0.58 -6.48 16.13
C GLN A 378 0.56 -8.01 16.18
N GLN A 379 0.55 -8.63 15.01
CA GLN A 379 0.70 -10.08 14.83
C GLN A 379 2.18 -10.44 14.75
N ARG A 380 2.60 -11.45 15.51
CA ARG A 380 3.95 -12.03 15.37
C ARG A 380 3.82 -13.46 14.87
N HIS A 381 4.33 -13.69 13.67
CA HIS A 381 4.49 -15.03 13.12
C HIS A 381 5.84 -15.61 13.53
N SER A 382 5.86 -16.87 13.94
CA SER A 382 7.11 -17.59 14.15
C SER A 382 7.05 -18.97 13.50
N LEU A 383 8.04 -19.27 12.66
CA LEU A 383 8.27 -20.60 12.10
C LEU A 383 9.29 -21.32 12.99
N TYR A 384 8.82 -22.18 13.90
CA TYR A 384 9.70 -23.06 14.69
C TYR A 384 9.60 -24.49 14.18
N ALA A 385 10.72 -25.05 13.70
CA ALA A 385 10.86 -26.49 13.54
C ALA A 385 11.33 -27.08 14.88
N ARG A 386 10.39 -27.55 15.73
CA ARG A 386 10.73 -28.32 16.93
C ARG A 386 10.65 -29.82 16.63
N ALA A 387 11.80 -30.49 16.65
CA ALA A 387 11.83 -31.94 16.76
C ALA A 387 11.09 -32.36 18.05
N ALA A 388 10.14 -33.28 17.93
CA ALA A 388 9.28 -33.72 19.02
C ALA A 388 10.10 -34.21 20.22
N LEU A 389 10.05 -33.49 21.33
CA LEU A 389 10.53 -33.96 22.63
C LEU A 389 9.34 -34.27 23.52
N THR A 390 9.20 -35.57 23.75
CA THR A 390 8.48 -36.34 24.78
C THR A 390 7.50 -35.63 25.75
N PRO A 391 6.29 -36.20 25.97
CA PRO A 391 5.22 -35.54 26.70
C PRO A 391 5.44 -35.55 28.22
N LYS A 392 5.35 -34.38 28.86
CA LYS A 392 5.04 -34.28 30.30
C LYS A 392 3.53 -34.24 30.48
N LYS A 393 3.03 -35.20 31.26
CA LYS A 393 1.63 -35.47 31.54
C LYS A 393 0.92 -34.29 32.23
N ALA A 394 -0.11 -33.76 31.57
CA ALA A 394 -1.37 -33.31 32.17
C ALA A 394 -2.40 -33.13 31.03
N CYS A 395 -2.89 -34.24 30.46
CA CYS A 395 -3.98 -34.17 29.48
C CYS A 395 -5.32 -34.09 30.20
N LEU A 396 -6.03 -32.98 30.02
CA LEU A 396 -7.50 -33.00 30.08
C LEU A 396 -7.97 -33.41 28.68
N THR A 397 -8.28 -34.68 28.50
CA THR A 397 -8.74 -35.19 27.20
C THR A 397 -10.22 -34.87 27.03
N ILE A 398 -10.54 -33.87 26.21
CA ILE A 398 -11.90 -33.65 25.73
C ILE A 398 -12.16 -34.69 24.63
N ARG A 399 -13.17 -35.53 24.80
CA ARG A 399 -13.57 -36.51 23.78
C ARG A 399 -14.36 -35.81 22.67
N PRO A 400 -14.02 -35.98 21.38
CA PRO A 400 -14.87 -35.50 20.31
C PRO A 400 -16.23 -36.22 20.35
N VAL A 401 -17.31 -35.47 20.18
CA VAL A 401 -18.67 -36.02 20.02
C VAL A 401 -18.72 -36.73 18.68
N ALA A 402 -18.58 -38.06 18.70
CA ALA A 402 -18.78 -38.89 17.53
C ALA A 402 -20.26 -38.83 17.13
N LYS A 403 -20.54 -38.44 15.88
CA LYS A 403 -21.82 -38.72 15.22
C LYS A 403 -22.04 -40.23 15.23
N THR A 404 -23.05 -40.69 15.96
CA THR A 404 -23.56 -42.06 15.89
C THR A 404 -24.12 -42.33 14.50
N LEU A 405 -23.37 -43.04 13.67
CA LEU A 405 -23.90 -43.81 12.55
C LEU A 405 -23.96 -45.27 12.99
N ASN A 406 -25.18 -45.79 13.14
CA ASN A 406 -25.49 -47.19 13.36
C ASN A 406 -24.92 -48.05 12.23
N GLY A 407 -24.31 -49.20 12.55
CA GLY A 407 -24.14 -50.28 11.57
C GLY A 407 -22.93 -51.19 11.76
N HIS A 408 -23.12 -52.27 12.53
CA HIS A 408 -22.58 -53.63 12.29
C HIS A 408 -21.06 -53.89 12.38
N CYS A 409 -20.67 -54.41 13.55
CA CYS A 409 -19.81 -55.57 13.82
C CYS A 409 -18.82 -56.11 12.75
N ALA A 410 -17.55 -56.15 13.20
CA ALA A 410 -16.73 -57.36 13.41
C ALA A 410 -15.55 -57.66 12.45
N ARG A 411 -14.38 -57.76 13.13
CA ARG A 411 -13.26 -58.73 12.99
C ARG A 411 -12.15 -58.53 11.96
N CYS A 412 -10.94 -58.53 12.55
CA CYS A 412 -9.77 -59.37 12.24
C CYS A 412 -8.57 -58.78 11.48
N TRP A 413 -7.43 -58.92 12.18
CA TRP A 413 -6.12 -59.44 11.75
C TRP A 413 -5.10 -58.52 11.07
N SER A 414 -4.07 -58.21 11.88
CA SER A 414 -2.64 -58.46 11.62
C SER A 414 -2.17 -58.74 10.19
N ARG A 415 -1.24 -57.91 9.68
CA ARG A 415 0.13 -58.30 9.24
C ARG A 415 0.88 -57.09 8.64
N MET A 416 2.14 -56.91 9.08
CA MET A 416 3.17 -56.01 8.54
C MET A 416 3.47 -56.32 7.04
N PRO A 417 4.10 -55.40 6.26
CA PRO A 417 5.57 -55.28 6.26
C PRO A 417 6.13 -53.85 6.10
N ALA A 418 7.38 -53.69 6.54
CA ALA A 418 8.23 -52.55 6.22
C ALA A 418 8.62 -52.52 4.73
N ALA A 419 8.66 -51.34 4.11
CA ALA A 419 9.28 -51.14 2.79
C ALA A 419 9.83 -49.70 2.60
N ARG A 420 11.17 -49.65 2.55
CA ARG A 420 12.14 -48.84 1.76
C ARG A 420 11.85 -47.36 1.39
N PRO A 421 12.89 -46.49 1.46
CA PRO A 421 12.80 -45.10 1.02
C PRO A 421 12.81 -45.01 -0.52
N MET A 422 11.88 -44.25 -1.08
CA MET A 422 11.78 -43.98 -2.50
C MET A 422 12.40 -42.60 -2.78
N ALA A 423 13.50 -42.58 -3.55
CA ALA A 423 14.12 -41.37 -4.04
C ALA A 423 13.21 -40.74 -5.12
N ILE A 424 12.86 -39.47 -4.96
CA ILE A 424 12.14 -38.69 -5.98
C ILE A 424 13.18 -37.90 -6.77
N VAL A 425 13.33 -38.27 -8.04
CA VAL A 425 14.08 -37.54 -9.07
C VAL A 425 13.16 -36.42 -9.59
N ILE A 426 13.57 -35.17 -9.40
CA ILE A 426 12.88 -34.00 -9.95
C ILE A 426 13.42 -33.76 -11.37
N ALA A 427 12.62 -34.11 -12.38
CA ALA A 427 12.90 -33.79 -13.78
C ALA A 427 12.22 -32.46 -14.17
N TRP A 428 13.03 -31.47 -14.55
CA TRP A 428 12.60 -30.21 -15.14
C TRP A 428 12.17 -30.43 -16.60
N ARG A 429 10.97 -29.98 -16.98
CA ARG A 429 10.54 -29.85 -18.39
C ARG A 429 10.44 -28.37 -18.77
N PRO A 430 11.20 -27.88 -19.76
CA PRO A 430 11.01 -26.55 -20.33
C PRO A 430 9.90 -26.55 -21.38
N TRP A 431 9.01 -25.56 -21.29
CA TRP A 431 8.00 -25.25 -22.29
C TRP A 431 8.64 -24.56 -23.50
N LEU A 432 8.52 -25.18 -24.68
CA LEU A 432 8.99 -24.64 -25.96
C LEU A 432 7.80 -24.28 -26.84
N LYS A 433 7.89 -23.05 -27.38
CA LYS A 433 7.00 -22.38 -28.32
C LYS A 433 6.54 -23.27 -29.49
N ARG A 434 5.29 -23.08 -29.94
CA ARG A 434 4.89 -23.34 -31.33
C ARG A 434 4.19 -22.10 -31.89
N ALA A 435 4.77 -21.58 -32.97
CA ALA A 435 4.13 -20.73 -33.95
C ALA A 435 4.37 -21.37 -35.33
N THR A 436 3.34 -21.27 -36.17
CA THR A 436 3.31 -21.34 -37.64
C THR A 436 3.68 -22.64 -38.37
N SER A 437 2.68 -23.19 -39.06
CA SER A 437 2.71 -23.36 -40.52
C SER A 437 1.40 -22.85 -41.09
#